data_AF-A0ABC8SDD7-F1
#
_entry.id   AF-A0ABC8SDD7-F1
#
_cell.length_a   1.000
_cell.length_b   1.000
_cell.length_c   1.000
_cell.angle_alpha   90.00
_cell.angle_beta   90.00
_cell.angle_gamma   90.00
#
_symmetry.space_group_name_H-M   'P 1'
#
loop_
_entity.id
_entity.type
_entity.pdbx_description
1 polymer ?
#
loop_
_entity_poly.entity_id
_entity_poly.type
_entity_poly.pdbx_seq_one_letter_code
_entity_poly.pdbx_strand_id
1 'polypeptide(L)'
;MEETILVGDDLMMGPPSPLIPPEIASHVLQGVDLCDGILRNLFLCLQINDIEPFCQDEIALYRQCAEKRDKELRQRLLDSEHKLGISMPLDDAKERAAQIESEATSLERRLILASGIEGMEGFRQRWSLHGRLTDTKKRLEALKQEIEKRRNDEPVRVSTTKGWFFW
;
A
#
# COMPACT_ATOMS: atom_id res chain seq x y z
N MET A 1 10.87 -27.86 -20.16
CA MET A 1 10.54 -26.50 -19.68
C MET A 1 11.62 -25.61 -20.24
N GLU A 2 11.26 -24.63 -21.07
CA GLU A 2 12.22 -23.61 -21.49
C GLU A 2 12.58 -22.78 -20.25
N GLU A 3 13.87 -22.68 -19.93
CA GLU A 3 14.36 -21.81 -18.87
C GLU A 3 14.12 -20.37 -19.30
N THR A 4 13.05 -19.76 -18.80
CA THR A 4 12.77 -18.34 -19.03
C THR A 4 13.80 -17.53 -18.27
N ILE A 5 14.69 -16.85 -19.01
CA ILE A 5 15.65 -15.90 -18.46
C ILE A 5 14.86 -14.72 -17.88
N LEU A 6 14.95 -14.54 -16.56
CA LEU A 6 14.40 -13.40 -15.83
C LEU A 6 15.31 -12.18 -16.01
N VAL A 7 14.72 -11.08 -16.43
CA VAL A 7 15.36 -9.77 -16.60
C VAL A 7 14.88 -8.84 -15.48
N GLY A 8 15.59 -7.74 -15.21
CA GLY A 8 15.14 -6.73 -14.24
C GLY A 8 13.70 -6.23 -14.49
N ASP A 9 13.24 -6.21 -15.74
CA ASP A 9 11.86 -5.85 -16.07
C ASP A 9 10.83 -6.93 -15.68
N ASP A 10 11.22 -8.21 -15.54
CA ASP A 10 10.35 -9.29 -15.05
C ASP A 10 10.06 -9.17 -13.55
N LEU A 11 10.80 -8.33 -12.82
CA LEU A 11 10.44 -7.91 -11.47
C LEU A 11 9.25 -6.94 -11.46
N MET A 12 8.84 -6.41 -12.62
CA MET A 12 7.67 -5.54 -12.79
C MET A 12 6.40 -6.29 -13.23
N MET A 13 6.32 -7.60 -13.01
CA MET A 13 5.15 -8.43 -13.35
C MET A 13 4.00 -8.35 -12.32
N GLY A 14 4.27 -7.76 -11.15
CA GLY A 14 3.30 -7.56 -10.07
C GLY A 14 3.13 -6.09 -9.70
N PRO A 15 2.26 -5.76 -8.73
CA PRO A 15 2.18 -4.40 -8.21
C PRO A 15 3.52 -4.00 -7.56
N PRO A 16 3.97 -2.74 -7.72
CA PRO A 16 5.18 -2.24 -7.07
C PRO A 16 5.09 -2.37 -5.55
N SER A 17 6.23 -2.44 -4.88
CA SER A 17 6.26 -2.54 -3.42
C SER A 17 5.45 -1.41 -2.77
N PRO A 18 4.64 -1.74 -1.74
CA PRO A 18 3.74 -0.78 -1.12
C PRO A 18 4.54 0.32 -0.43
N LEU A 19 4.05 1.57 -0.52
CA LEU A 19 4.61 2.66 0.28
C LEU A 19 4.05 2.60 1.69
N ILE A 20 4.95 2.63 2.66
CA ILE A 20 4.62 2.55 4.07
C ILE A 20 4.59 3.97 4.64
N PRO A 21 3.44 4.44 5.15
CA PRO A 21 3.34 5.74 5.78
C PRO A 21 4.22 5.80 7.05
N PRO A 22 4.94 6.90 7.27
CA PRO A 22 5.87 7.00 8.38
C PRO A 22 5.18 6.86 9.75
N GLU A 23 3.89 7.23 9.85
CA GLU A 23 3.13 7.19 11.10
C GLU A 23 2.88 5.77 11.62
N ILE A 24 2.83 4.78 10.71
CA ILE A 24 2.57 3.37 11.04
C ILE A 24 3.76 2.46 10.71
N ALA A 25 4.87 3.01 10.21
CA ALA A 25 6.00 2.25 9.71
C ALA A 25 6.62 1.32 10.75
N SER A 26 6.79 1.79 11.99
CA SER A 26 7.38 1.01 13.07
C SER A 26 6.60 -0.27 13.37
N HIS A 27 5.27 -0.22 13.31
CA HIS A 27 4.41 -1.38 13.54
C HIS A 27 4.38 -2.31 12.33
N VAL A 28 4.23 -1.74 11.12
CA VAL A 28 4.08 -2.51 9.88
C VAL A 28 5.36 -3.30 9.57
N LEU A 29 6.54 -2.69 9.76
CA LEU A 29 7.83 -3.28 9.42
C LEU A 29 8.36 -4.28 10.46
N GLN A 30 7.76 -4.35 11.64
CA GLN A 30 8.31 -5.13 12.75
C GLN A 30 8.39 -6.63 12.40
N GLY A 31 9.60 -7.17 12.36
CA GLY A 31 9.84 -8.60 12.11
C GLY A 31 9.54 -9.05 10.67
N VAL A 32 9.39 -8.12 9.73
CA VAL A 32 9.27 -8.44 8.30
C VAL A 32 10.66 -8.66 7.72
N ASP A 33 10.84 -9.72 6.94
CA ASP A 33 12.05 -9.92 6.14
C ASP A 33 12.07 -8.91 4.98
N LEU A 34 13.00 -7.96 5.02
CA LEU A 34 13.13 -6.92 3.99
C LEU A 34 13.83 -7.38 2.72
N CYS A 35 14.31 -8.64 2.71
CA CYS A 35 15.09 -9.23 1.62
C CYS A 35 16.49 -8.63 1.47
N ASP A 36 17.01 -7.90 2.47
CA ASP A 36 18.28 -7.15 2.38
C ASP A 36 19.48 -8.06 2.06
N GLY A 37 19.54 -9.24 2.68
CA GLY A 37 20.60 -10.21 2.43
C GLY A 37 20.56 -10.77 1.00
N ILE A 38 19.36 -11.11 0.52
CA ILE A 38 19.15 -11.63 -0.83
C ILE A 38 19.46 -10.55 -1.87
N LEU A 39 18.98 -9.32 -1.62
CA LEU A 39 19.23 -8.16 -2.48
C LEU A 39 20.72 -7.83 -2.57
N ARG A 40 21.45 -7.90 -1.44
CA ARG A 40 22.91 -7.73 -1.42
C ARG A 40 23.62 -8.79 -2.26
N ASN A 41 23.18 -10.04 -2.20
CA ASN A 41 23.75 -11.12 -3.01
C ASN A 41 23.48 -10.90 -4.50
N LEU A 42 22.27 -10.46 -4.86
CA LEU A 42 21.93 -10.11 -6.23
C LEU A 42 22.84 -8.99 -6.76
N PHE A 43 23.01 -7.90 -6.01
CA PHE A 43 23.92 -6.82 -6.42
C PHE A 43 25.36 -7.28 -6.54
N LEU A 44 25.83 -8.15 -5.63
CA LEU A 44 27.18 -8.72 -5.72
C LEU A 44 27.33 -9.57 -6.99
N CYS A 45 26.35 -10.40 -7.33
CA CYS A 45 26.37 -11.19 -8.55
C CYS A 45 26.43 -10.31 -9.80
N LEU A 46 25.58 -9.28 -9.86
CA LEU A 46 25.55 -8.34 -10.97
C LEU A 46 26.87 -7.58 -11.11
N GLN A 47 27.50 -7.20 -9.99
CA GLN A 47 28.80 -6.53 -9.98
C GLN A 47 29.94 -7.44 -10.49
N ILE A 48 29.86 -8.76 -10.27
CA ILE A 48 30.90 -9.71 -10.70
C ILE A 48 30.74 -10.11 -12.16
N ASN A 49 29.50 -10.31 -12.61
CA ASN A 49 29.21 -10.93 -13.91
C ASN A 49 28.77 -9.93 -15.00
N ASP A 50 28.50 -8.68 -14.64
CA ASP A 50 28.07 -7.54 -15.49
C ASP A 50 26.81 -7.76 -16.34
N ILE A 51 26.21 -8.96 -16.37
CA ILE A 51 24.97 -9.27 -17.09
C ILE A 51 24.02 -10.17 -16.27
N GLU A 52 22.73 -9.87 -16.35
CA GLU A 52 21.65 -10.55 -15.61
C GLU A 52 21.52 -12.07 -15.86
N PRO A 53 21.81 -12.62 -17.06
CA PRO A 53 21.68 -14.06 -17.32
C PRO A 53 22.55 -14.97 -16.43
N PHE A 54 23.60 -14.44 -15.79
CA PHE A 54 24.43 -15.22 -14.86
C PHE A 54 23.93 -15.18 -13.41
N CYS A 55 22.95 -14.33 -13.11
CA CYS A 55 22.45 -14.09 -11.75
C CYS A 55 21.01 -14.57 -11.57
N GLN A 56 20.58 -15.56 -12.36
CA GLN A 56 19.19 -16.01 -12.41
C GLN A 56 18.70 -16.57 -11.07
N ASP A 57 19.57 -17.24 -10.32
CA ASP A 57 19.26 -17.77 -9.00
C ASP A 57 19.00 -16.63 -8.00
N GLU A 58 19.87 -15.62 -7.96
CA GLU A 58 19.68 -14.45 -7.09
C GLU A 58 18.44 -13.64 -7.48
N ILE A 59 18.16 -13.49 -8.78
CA ILE A 59 16.96 -12.81 -9.28
C ILE A 59 15.71 -13.58 -8.84
N ALA A 60 15.68 -14.90 -9.00
CA ALA A 60 14.56 -15.74 -8.62
C ALA A 60 14.33 -15.70 -7.09
N LEU A 61 15.39 -15.80 -6.29
CA LEU A 61 15.33 -15.70 -4.83
C LEU A 61 14.82 -14.33 -4.38
N TYR A 62 15.34 -13.25 -4.98
CA TYR A 62 14.91 -11.90 -4.64
C TYR A 62 13.43 -11.70 -4.97
N ARG A 63 13.00 -12.12 -6.17
CA ARG A 63 11.61 -12.05 -6.60
C ARG A 63 10.68 -12.76 -5.60
N GLN A 64 10.97 -14.01 -5.23
CA GLN A 64 10.16 -14.77 -4.28
C GLN A 64 10.08 -14.07 -2.92
N CYS A 65 11.20 -13.55 -2.43
CA CYS A 65 11.23 -12.82 -1.17
C CYS A 65 10.39 -11.52 -1.26
N ALA A 66 10.59 -10.72 -2.30
CA ALA A 66 9.88 -9.46 -2.51
C ALA A 66 8.37 -9.68 -2.64
N GLU A 67 7.93 -10.69 -3.39
CA GLU A 67 6.51 -11.05 -3.51
C GLU A 67 5.89 -11.42 -2.15
N LYS A 68 6.60 -12.23 -1.34
CA LYS A 68 6.14 -12.62 0.01
C LYS A 68 6.09 -11.40 0.94
N ARG A 69 7.17 -10.61 0.98
CA ARG A 69 7.28 -9.39 1.78
C ARG A 69 6.17 -8.41 1.43
N ASP A 70 5.98 -8.11 0.15
CA ASP A 70 5.01 -7.09 -0.28
C ASP A 70 3.57 -7.54 -0.04
N LYS A 71 3.28 -8.85 -0.09
CA LYS A 71 1.98 -9.40 0.33
C LYS A 71 1.74 -9.20 1.82
N GLU A 72 2.73 -9.51 2.65
CA GLU A 72 2.66 -9.32 4.09
C GLU A 72 2.50 -7.84 4.47
N LEU A 73 3.28 -6.96 3.87
CA LEU A 73 3.21 -5.52 4.11
C LEU A 73 1.83 -4.95 3.75
N ARG A 74 1.26 -5.33 2.61
CA ARG A 74 -0.10 -4.89 2.24
C ARG A 74 -1.15 -5.34 3.25
N GLN A 75 -1.08 -6.59 3.71
CA GLN A 75 -2.01 -7.06 4.75
C GLN A 75 -1.87 -6.26 6.04
N ARG A 76 -0.64 -6.08 6.52
CA ARG A 76 -0.35 -5.32 7.75
C ARG A 76 -0.76 -3.85 7.66
N LEU A 77 -0.62 -3.23 6.50
CA LEU A 77 -1.10 -1.86 6.25
C LEU A 77 -2.62 -1.79 6.40
N LEU A 78 -3.36 -2.71 5.78
CA LEU A 78 -4.82 -2.75 5.88
C LEU A 78 -5.28 -3.02 7.32
N ASP A 79 -4.66 -3.98 8.00
CA ASP A 79 -4.96 -4.29 9.40
C ASP A 79 -4.69 -3.09 10.31
N SER A 80 -3.64 -2.32 10.03
CA SER A 80 -3.31 -1.09 10.76
C SER A 80 -4.38 -0.02 10.55
N GLU A 81 -4.78 0.26 9.31
CA GLU A 81 -5.84 1.24 9.03
C GLU A 81 -7.18 0.83 9.63
N HIS A 82 -7.53 -0.45 9.55
CA HIS A 82 -8.72 -1.00 10.18
C HIS A 82 -8.69 -0.81 11.71
N LYS A 83 -7.58 -1.15 12.37
CA LYS A 83 -7.41 -0.91 13.81
C LYS A 83 -7.53 0.56 14.16
N LEU A 84 -6.92 1.46 13.37
CA LEU A 84 -7.05 2.90 13.58
C LEU A 84 -8.50 3.35 13.44
N GLY A 85 -9.25 2.84 12.46
CA GLY A 85 -10.68 3.12 12.33
C GLY A 85 -11.50 2.73 13.56
N ILE A 86 -11.11 1.66 14.24
CA ILE A 86 -11.75 1.20 15.49
C ILE A 86 -11.32 2.07 16.70
N SER A 87 -10.02 2.32 16.87
CA SER A 87 -9.48 2.87 18.13
C SER A 87 -9.29 4.39 18.15
N MET A 88 -9.12 5.02 17.00
CA MET A 88 -8.85 6.47 16.89
C MET A 88 -10.13 7.27 17.23
N PRO A 89 -10.03 8.46 17.86
CA PRO A 89 -11.18 9.36 17.98
C PRO A 89 -11.82 9.64 16.62
N LEU A 90 -13.16 9.79 16.57
CA LEU A 90 -13.89 9.90 15.29
C LEU A 90 -13.46 11.10 14.45
N ASP A 91 -13.12 12.23 15.09
CA ASP A 91 -12.70 13.43 14.37
C ASP A 91 -11.29 13.25 13.78
N ASP A 92 -10.34 12.70 14.55
CA ASP A 92 -9.00 12.34 14.06
C ASP A 92 -9.07 11.31 12.92
N ALA A 93 -9.97 10.33 13.03
CA ALA A 93 -10.17 9.30 12.01
C ALA A 93 -10.71 9.91 10.70
N LYS A 94 -11.63 10.88 10.79
CA LYS A 94 -12.12 11.65 9.62
C LYS A 94 -11.03 12.50 9.00
N GLU A 95 -10.20 13.15 9.82
CA GLU A 95 -9.07 13.94 9.33
C GLU A 95 -8.09 13.05 8.57
N ARG A 96 -7.71 11.91 9.14
CA ARG A 96 -6.87 10.91 8.47
C ARG A 96 -7.49 10.42 7.16
N ALA A 97 -8.79 10.12 7.14
CA ALA A 97 -9.48 9.72 5.93
C ALA A 97 -9.42 10.81 4.84
N ALA A 98 -9.60 12.08 5.21
CA ALA A 98 -9.46 13.22 4.29
C ALA A 98 -8.02 13.36 3.77
N GLN A 99 -7.01 13.15 4.61
CA GLN A 99 -5.59 13.15 4.20
C GLN A 99 -5.33 12.05 3.16
N ILE A 100 -5.73 10.81 3.43
CA ILE A 100 -5.54 9.68 2.50
C ILE A 100 -6.33 9.91 1.19
N GLU A 101 -7.53 10.47 1.26
CA GLU A 101 -8.35 10.82 0.08
C GLU A 101 -7.70 11.91 -0.79
N SER A 102 -7.08 12.90 -0.16
CA SER A 102 -6.30 13.93 -0.87
C SER A 102 -5.06 13.34 -1.56
N GLU A 103 -4.38 12.38 -0.93
CA GLU A 103 -3.26 11.66 -1.53
C GLU A 103 -3.73 10.83 -2.74
N ALA A 104 -4.83 10.09 -2.61
CA ALA A 104 -5.41 9.31 -3.71
C ALA A 104 -5.75 10.21 -4.91
N THR A 105 -6.38 11.35 -4.67
CA THR A 105 -6.71 12.33 -5.73
C THR A 105 -5.45 12.89 -6.38
N SER A 106 -4.41 13.16 -5.61
CA SER A 106 -3.10 13.60 -6.13
C SER A 106 -2.44 12.52 -6.99
N LEU A 107 -2.55 11.24 -6.60
CA LEU A 107 -2.05 10.11 -7.39
C LEU A 107 -2.82 9.93 -8.69
N GLU A 108 -4.15 10.08 -8.68
CA GLU A 108 -4.98 10.03 -9.88
C GLU A 108 -4.58 11.10 -10.90
N ARG A 109 -4.40 12.35 -10.44
CA ARG A 109 -3.93 13.45 -11.30
C ARG A 109 -2.57 13.14 -11.92
N ARG A 110 -1.63 12.61 -11.13
CA ARG A 110 -0.31 12.21 -11.62
C ARG A 110 -0.38 11.07 -12.62
N LEU A 111 -1.29 10.10 -12.41
CA LEU A 111 -1.50 8.99 -13.33
C LEU A 111 -2.03 9.47 -14.69
N ILE A 112 -2.95 10.44 -14.69
CA ILE A 112 -3.44 11.09 -15.91
C ILE A 112 -2.30 11.79 -16.65
N LEU A 113 -1.46 12.56 -15.94
CA LEU A 113 -0.32 13.22 -16.58
C LEU A 113 0.69 12.21 -17.16
N ALA A 114 0.90 11.08 -16.48
CA ALA A 114 1.80 10.02 -16.94
C ALA A 114 1.24 9.21 -18.14
N SER A 115 -0.03 9.36 -18.52
CA SER A 115 -0.58 8.69 -19.70
C SER A 115 -0.06 9.24 -21.02
N GLY A 116 0.44 10.48 -21.03
CA GLY A 116 1.05 11.11 -22.20
C GLY A 116 2.52 10.77 -22.41
N ILE A 117 3.15 10.02 -21.50
CA ILE A 117 4.58 9.70 -21.58
C ILE A 117 4.74 8.33 -22.25
N GLU A 118 5.45 8.30 -23.38
CA GLU A 118 5.69 7.10 -24.15
C GLU A 118 6.94 6.33 -23.70
N GLY A 119 7.09 5.10 -24.20
CA GLY A 119 8.25 4.25 -23.93
C GLY A 119 8.30 3.65 -22.52
N MET A 120 9.46 3.07 -22.19
CA MET A 120 9.69 2.33 -20.95
C MET A 120 9.60 3.21 -19.69
N GLU A 121 10.03 4.46 -19.78
CA GLU A 121 9.94 5.41 -18.67
C GLU A 121 8.47 5.72 -18.32
N GLY A 122 7.65 5.98 -19.34
CA GLY A 122 6.20 6.17 -19.16
C GLY A 122 5.52 4.93 -18.58
N PHE A 123 5.90 3.74 -19.03
CA PHE A 123 5.41 2.49 -18.45
C PHE A 123 5.76 2.38 -16.96
N ARG A 124 7.04 2.55 -16.59
CA ARG A 124 7.52 2.46 -15.20
C ARG A 124 6.81 3.47 -14.30
N GLN A 125 6.61 4.69 -14.78
CA GLN A 125 5.90 5.73 -14.03
C GLN A 125 4.43 5.36 -13.80
N ARG A 126 3.71 4.92 -14.84
CA ARG A 126 2.31 4.49 -14.70
C ARG A 126 2.16 3.27 -13.80
N TRP A 127 3.05 2.29 -13.95
CA TRP A 127 3.08 1.09 -13.11
C TRP A 127 3.26 1.45 -11.63
N SER A 128 4.24 2.30 -11.32
CA SER A 128 4.47 2.82 -9.96
C SER A 128 3.24 3.55 -9.41
N LEU A 129 2.70 4.51 -10.18
CA LEU A 129 1.54 5.32 -9.77
C LEU A 129 0.28 4.48 -9.56
N HIS A 130 0.02 3.52 -10.44
CA HIS A 130 -1.14 2.64 -10.36
C HIS A 130 -1.11 1.78 -9.10
N GLY A 131 0.05 1.19 -8.77
CA GLY A 131 0.21 0.40 -7.55
C GLY A 131 -0.01 1.24 -6.30
N ARG A 132 0.64 2.41 -6.22
CA ARG A 132 0.45 3.36 -5.12
C ARG A 132 -1.00 3.78 -4.95
N LEU A 133 -1.68 4.10 -6.06
CA LEU A 133 -3.08 4.52 -6.04
C LEU A 133 -3.97 3.39 -5.52
N THR A 134 -3.74 2.16 -5.98
CA THR A 134 -4.49 0.97 -5.56
C THR A 134 -4.32 0.73 -4.06
N ASP A 135 -3.09 0.75 -3.55
CA ASP A 135 -2.81 0.53 -2.14
C ASP A 135 -3.39 1.66 -1.27
N THR A 136 -3.33 2.91 -1.73
CA THR A 136 -3.92 4.07 -1.04
C THR A 136 -5.44 3.98 -0.96
N LYS A 137 -6.11 3.58 -2.05
CA LYS A 137 -7.57 3.38 -2.07
C LYS A 137 -8.02 2.28 -1.12
N LYS A 138 -7.35 1.12 -1.13
CA LYS A 138 -7.67 0.03 -0.20
C LYS A 138 -7.49 0.41 1.27
N ARG A 139 -6.43 1.18 1.57
CA ARG A 139 -6.22 1.74 2.92
C ARG A 139 -7.35 2.68 3.33
N LEU A 140 -7.80 3.56 2.43
CA LEU A 140 -8.93 4.46 2.66
C LEU A 140 -10.23 3.68 2.91
N GLU A 141 -10.49 2.65 2.11
CA GLU A 141 -11.66 1.78 2.25
C GLU A 141 -11.69 1.08 3.61
N ALA A 142 -10.57 0.48 4.04
CA ALA A 142 -10.44 -0.19 5.34
C ALA A 142 -10.72 0.77 6.50
N LEU A 143 -10.22 2.01 6.41
CA LEU A 143 -10.45 3.04 7.43
C LEU A 143 -11.92 3.52 7.43
N LYS A 144 -12.48 3.86 6.26
CA LYS A 144 -13.86 4.38 6.13
C LYS A 144 -14.90 3.36 6.58
N GLN A 145 -14.70 2.07 6.28
CA GLN A 145 -15.60 1.00 6.68
C GLN A 145 -15.82 0.97 8.20
N GLU A 146 -14.75 1.11 9.00
CA GLU A 146 -14.85 1.10 10.46
C GLU A 146 -15.40 2.41 11.03
N ILE A 147 -15.08 3.55 10.42
CA ILE A 147 -15.69 4.84 10.78
C ILE A 147 -17.22 4.79 10.59
N GLU A 148 -17.69 4.21 9.48
CA GLU A 148 -19.12 4.09 9.20
C GLU A 148 -19.85 3.15 10.15
N LYS A 149 -19.24 2.00 10.50
CA LYS A 149 -19.80 1.08 11.50
C LYS A 149 -19.99 1.77 12.85
N ARG A 150 -18.97 2.51 13.32
CA ARG A 150 -19.04 3.25 14.59
C ARG A 150 -20.09 4.35 14.59
N ARG A 151 -20.32 5.02 13.46
CA ARG A 151 -21.38 6.02 13.32
C ARG A 151 -22.77 5.41 13.46
N ASN A 152 -22.96 4.18 12.97
CA ASN A 152 -24.25 3.49 13.02
C ASN A 152 -24.52 2.87 14.41
N ASP A 153 -23.46 2.57 15.17
CA ASP A 153 -23.54 2.03 16.54
C ASP A 153 -23.70 3.11 17.62
N GLU A 154 -23.55 4.40 17.29
CA GLU A 154 -23.92 5.48 18.21
C GLU A 154 -25.45 5.50 18.38
N PRO A 155 -26.00 5.22 19.58
CA PRO A 155 -27.42 5.39 19.79
C PRO A 155 -27.73 6.88 19.62
N VAL A 156 -28.61 7.19 18.67
CA VAL A 156 -29.30 8.49 18.58
C VAL A 156 -29.74 8.83 20.00
N ARG A 157 -29.11 9.83 20.62
CA ARG A 157 -29.59 10.36 21.90
C ARG A 157 -30.99 10.89 21.62
N VAL A 158 -32.00 10.07 21.93
CA VAL A 158 -33.40 10.49 21.90
C VAL A 158 -33.50 11.62 22.91
N SER A 159 -33.50 12.86 22.40
CA SER A 159 -33.85 14.02 23.19
C SER A 159 -35.31 13.83 23.58
N THR A 160 -35.53 13.36 24.80
CA THR A 160 -36.86 13.36 25.40
C THR A 160 -37.22 14.82 25.67
N THR A 161 -37.81 15.46 24.67
CA THR A 161 -38.58 16.69 24.82
C THR A 161 -39.73 16.36 25.76
N LYS A 162 -39.52 16.62 27.06
CA LYS A 162 -40.59 16.67 28.06
C LYS A 162 -41.50 17.84 27.68
N GLY A 163 -42.55 17.55 26.91
CA GLY A 163 -43.66 18.47 26.72
C GLY A 163 -44.36 18.67 28.06
N TRP A 164 -44.30 19.90 28.58
CA TRP A 164 -45.17 20.36 29.65
C TRP A 164 -46.62 20.31 29.16
N PHE A 165 -47.41 19.42 29.75
CA PHE A 165 -48.86 19.54 29.76
C PHE A 165 -49.24 20.55 30.85
N PHE A 166 -49.76 21.71 30.45
CA PHE A 166 -50.46 22.62 31.34
C PHE A 166 -51.95 22.26 31.33
N TRP A 167 -52.48 22.06 32.54
CA TRP A 167 -53.90 22.12 32.90
C TRP A 167 -54.26 23.57 33.22
#